data_AF-A0A7S2HZP8-F1
#
_entry.id   AF-A0A7S2HZP8-F1
#
_cell.length_a   1.000
_cell.length_b   1.000
_cell.length_c   1.000
_cell.angle_alpha   90.00
_cell.angle_beta   90.00
_cell.angle_gamma   90.00
#
_symmetry.space_group_name_H-M   'P 1'
#
loop_
_entity.id
_entity.type
_entity.pdbx_description
1 polymer ?
#
loop_
_entity_poly.entity_id
_entity_poly.type
_entity_poly.pdbx_seq_one_letter_code
_entity_poly.pdbx_strand_id
1 'polypeptide(L)'
;ALDQQGLVPLPRFVRVDIDRIRMLLPELEGYVKRDRLSAGAMTQLEAGAIAEIVVEEALTRGLNVWVDSSLNNADWWSQEIQRIQRTHSHRTCILHVTAKWERVLEREARRG
;
A
#
# COMPACT_ATOMS: atom_id res chain seq x y z
N ALA A 1 -9.79 -5.45 14.78
CA ALA A 1 -11.12 -4.88 14.50
C ALA A 1 -11.90 -5.71 13.48
N LEU A 2 -11.68 -5.58 12.16
CA LEU A 2 -12.51 -6.27 11.15
C LEU A 2 -12.33 -7.81 11.12
N ASP A 3 -11.09 -8.28 11.21
CA ASP A 3 -10.78 -9.72 11.25
C ASP A 3 -11.27 -10.38 12.54
N GLN A 4 -11.04 -9.73 13.68
CA GLN A 4 -11.55 -10.16 14.99
C GLN A 4 -13.08 -10.19 15.06
N GLN A 5 -13.76 -9.42 14.22
CA GLN A 5 -15.22 -9.41 14.09
C GLN A 5 -15.72 -10.41 13.01
N GLY A 6 -14.84 -11.16 12.37
CA GLY A 6 -15.18 -12.16 11.35
C GLY A 6 -15.67 -11.57 10.02
N LEU A 7 -15.50 -10.26 9.80
CA LEU A 7 -16.05 -9.57 8.63
C LEU A 7 -15.14 -9.70 7.40
N VAL A 8 -13.83 -9.69 7.61
CA VAL A 8 -12.83 -9.82 6.55
C VAL A 8 -11.69 -10.70 7.07
N PRO A 9 -11.38 -11.84 6.44
CA PRO A 9 -10.32 -12.74 6.90
C PRO A 9 -8.94 -12.18 6.51
N LEU A 10 -8.51 -11.09 7.16
CA LEU A 10 -7.29 -10.35 6.81
C LEU A 10 -6.02 -11.22 6.72
N PRO A 11 -5.81 -12.26 7.55
CA PRO A 11 -4.66 -13.16 7.41
C PRO A 11 -4.60 -13.93 6.08
N ARG A 12 -5.71 -13.99 5.34
CA ARG A 12 -5.80 -14.65 4.02
C ARG A 12 -5.52 -13.70 2.85
N PHE A 13 -5.14 -12.45 3.13
CA PHE A 13 -4.77 -11.45 2.14
C PHE A 13 -3.26 -11.29 2.10
N VAL A 14 -2.70 -11.22 0.90
CA VAL A 14 -1.37 -10.67 0.69
C VAL A 14 -1.47 -9.16 0.88
N ARG A 15 -0.94 -8.66 1.99
CA ARG A 15 -0.88 -7.22 2.26
C ARG A 15 0.33 -6.61 1.56
N VAL A 16 0.08 -5.70 0.63
CA VAL A 16 1.08 -4.89 -0.05
C VAL A 16 1.05 -3.49 0.54
N ASP A 17 2.13 -3.11 1.20
CA ASP A 17 2.28 -1.85 1.91
C ASP A 17 3.65 -1.28 1.52
N ILE A 18 3.62 -0.16 0.80
CA ILE A 18 4.82 0.44 0.20
C ILE A 18 5.81 0.89 1.27
N ASP A 19 5.34 1.36 2.43
CA ASP A 19 6.22 1.79 3.51
C ASP A 19 6.88 0.59 4.20
N ARG A 20 6.18 -0.56 4.28
CA ARG A 20 6.81 -1.80 4.74
C ARG A 20 7.87 -2.31 3.78
N ILE A 21 7.62 -2.25 2.48
CA ILE A 21 8.61 -2.60 1.45
C ILE A 21 9.81 -1.66 1.55
N ARG A 22 9.55 -0.36 1.67
CA ARG A 22 10.57 0.68 1.81
C ARG A 22 11.54 0.40 2.96
N MET A 23 11.03 -0.03 4.11
CA MET A 23 11.85 -0.36 5.29
C MET A 23 12.82 -1.53 5.05
N LEU A 24 12.62 -2.33 4.01
CA LEU A 24 13.50 -3.45 3.64
C LEU A 24 14.56 -3.05 2.60
N LEU A 25 14.49 -1.83 2.06
CA LEU A 25 15.45 -1.36 1.06
C LEU A 25 16.79 -1.03 1.73
N PRO A 26 17.92 -1.56 1.23
CA PRO A 26 19.22 -1.40 1.86
C PRO A 26 19.70 0.05 1.90
N GLU A 27 19.30 0.86 0.92
CA GLU A 27 19.70 2.27 0.79
C GLU A 27 18.89 3.22 1.68
N LEU A 28 17.73 2.78 2.22
CA LEU A 28 16.87 3.64 3.03
C LEU A 28 17.62 4.24 4.21
N GLU A 29 18.42 3.44 4.93
CA GLU A 29 19.18 3.92 6.09
C GLU A 29 20.12 5.07 5.70
N GLY A 30 20.77 4.95 4.53
CA GLY A 30 21.65 5.99 3.99
C GLY A 30 20.89 7.28 3.66
N TYR A 31 19.72 7.16 3.04
CA TYR A 31 18.89 8.33 2.73
C TYR A 31 18.31 8.99 3.97
N VAL A 32 17.89 8.23 4.98
CA VAL A 32 17.40 8.78 6.26
C VAL A 32 18.50 9.56 6.98
N LYS A 33 19.74 9.05 6.99
CA LYS A 33 20.90 9.76 7.58
C LYS A 33 21.22 11.05 6.84
N ARG A 34 21.05 11.07 5.51
CA ARG A 34 21.31 12.24 4.68
C ARG A 34 20.21 13.29 4.83
N ASP A 35 18.96 12.89 4.67
CA ASP A 35 17.77 13.73 4.82
C ASP A 35 16.51 12.86 5.01
N ARG A 36 16.04 12.79 6.25
CA ARG A 36 14.86 12.01 6.63
C ARG A 36 13.59 12.45 5.88
N LEU A 37 13.47 13.72 5.50
CA LEU A 37 12.26 14.25 4.85
C LEU A 37 12.16 13.81 3.38
N SER A 38 13.30 13.76 2.67
CA SER A 38 13.32 13.34 1.26
C SER A 38 13.56 11.85 1.07
N ALA A 39 14.00 11.10 2.10
CA ALA A 39 14.26 9.66 1.99
C ALA A 39 13.08 8.87 1.39
N GLY A 40 11.83 9.25 1.73
CA GLY A 40 10.64 8.67 1.14
C GLY A 40 10.50 8.96 -0.37
N ALA A 41 10.81 10.18 -0.82
CA ALA A 41 10.79 10.47 -2.25
C ALA A 41 11.90 9.71 -2.99
N MET A 42 13.08 9.57 -2.38
CA MET A 42 14.25 8.94 -3.00
C MET A 42 14.09 7.44 -3.27
N THR A 43 13.33 6.72 -2.43
CA THR A 43 13.08 5.28 -2.62
C THR A 43 11.70 4.98 -3.22
N GLN A 44 10.95 6.00 -3.65
CA GLN A 44 9.57 5.83 -4.09
C GLN A 44 9.43 4.92 -5.31
N LEU A 45 10.33 5.09 -6.30
CA LEU A 45 10.31 4.30 -7.52
C LEU A 45 10.58 2.82 -7.26
N GLU A 46 11.60 2.53 -6.46
CA GLU A 46 11.99 1.15 -6.15
C GLU A 46 10.94 0.44 -5.29
N ALA A 47 10.48 1.07 -4.22
CA ALA A 47 9.42 0.50 -3.37
C ALA A 47 8.11 0.31 -4.16
N GLY A 48 7.78 1.25 -5.04
CA GLY A 48 6.60 1.17 -5.92
C GLY A 48 6.70 0.02 -6.91
N ALA A 49 7.83 -0.13 -7.60
CA ALA A 49 8.05 -1.22 -8.55
C ALA A 49 7.94 -2.59 -7.88
N ILE A 50 8.53 -2.75 -6.69
CA ILE A 50 8.41 -4.00 -5.91
C ILE A 50 6.94 -4.24 -5.51
N ALA A 51 6.22 -3.20 -5.07
CA ALA A 51 4.80 -3.33 -4.74
C ALA A 51 3.97 -3.81 -5.94
N GLU A 52 4.19 -3.25 -7.13
CA GLU A 52 3.52 -3.68 -8.37
C GLU A 52 3.83 -5.16 -8.71
N ILE A 53 5.09 -5.59 -8.61
CA ILE A 53 5.49 -6.98 -8.83
C ILE A 53 4.77 -7.92 -7.86
N VAL A 54 4.74 -7.56 -6.57
CA VAL A 54 4.08 -8.39 -5.54
C VAL A 54 2.56 -8.48 -5.80
N VAL A 55 1.92 -7.37 -6.19
CA VAL A 55 0.50 -7.37 -6.56
C VAL A 55 0.26 -8.31 -7.74
N GLU A 56 1.02 -8.17 -8.83
CA GLU A 56 0.81 -8.96 -10.05
C GLU A 56 1.05 -10.47 -9.80
N GLU A 57 2.10 -10.82 -9.06
CA GLU A 57 2.39 -12.21 -8.72
C GLU A 57 1.28 -12.81 -7.84
N ALA A 58 0.79 -12.07 -6.84
CA ALA A 58 -0.29 -12.53 -5.98
C ALA A 58 -1.60 -12.72 -6.74
N LEU A 59 -1.96 -11.79 -7.63
CA LEU A 59 -3.13 -11.89 -8.49
C LEU A 59 -3.02 -13.06 -9.48
N THR A 60 -1.86 -13.24 -10.10
CA THR A 60 -1.60 -14.37 -11.03
C THR A 60 -1.79 -15.72 -10.34
N ARG A 61 -1.45 -15.82 -9.05
CA ARG A 61 -1.67 -17.02 -8.22
C ARG A 61 -3.11 -17.16 -7.70
N GLY A 62 -4.01 -16.23 -8.00
CA GLY A 62 -5.39 -16.24 -7.51
C GLY A 62 -5.53 -15.94 -6.01
N LEU A 63 -4.56 -15.23 -5.41
CA LEU A 63 -4.59 -14.87 -4.00
C LEU A 63 -5.38 -13.58 -3.78
N ASN A 64 -6.00 -13.44 -2.60
CA ASN A 64 -6.62 -12.17 -2.24
C ASN A 64 -5.52 -11.14 -1.93
N VAL A 65 -5.65 -9.92 -2.47
CA VAL A 65 -4.66 -8.85 -2.31
C VAL A 65 -5.28 -7.65 -1.61
N TRP A 66 -4.56 -7.10 -0.63
CA TRP A 66 -4.87 -5.82 -0.01
C TRP A 66 -3.73 -4.86 -0.28
N VAL A 67 -3.98 -3.84 -1.09
CA VAL A 67 -3.03 -2.75 -1.34
C VAL A 67 -3.32 -1.58 -0.39
N ASP A 68 -2.33 -1.22 0.42
CA ASP A 68 -2.37 -0.08 1.35
C ASP A 68 -1.82 1.16 0.62
N SER A 69 -2.73 2.02 0.16
CA SER A 69 -2.41 3.20 -0.67
C SER A 69 -3.40 4.32 -0.37
N SER A 70 -2.93 5.57 -0.54
CA SER A 70 -3.77 6.76 -0.44
C SER A 70 -4.73 6.95 -1.62
N LEU A 71 -4.52 6.21 -2.72
CA LEU A 71 -5.26 6.38 -3.99
C LEU A 71 -5.26 7.82 -4.54
N ASN A 72 -4.25 8.63 -4.20
CA ASN A 72 -4.22 10.07 -4.50
C ASN A 72 -4.10 10.41 -6.01
N ASN A 73 -3.52 9.52 -6.82
CA ASN A 73 -3.44 9.68 -8.27
C ASN A 73 -4.59 8.94 -8.98
N ALA A 74 -5.71 9.64 -9.16
CA ALA A 74 -6.92 9.04 -9.71
C ALA A 74 -6.73 8.49 -11.14
N ASP A 75 -5.94 9.17 -11.98
CA ASP A 75 -5.72 8.74 -13.37
C ASP A 75 -4.96 7.41 -13.44
N TRP A 76 -3.90 7.28 -12.64
CA TRP A 76 -3.12 6.05 -12.56
C TRP A 76 -3.96 4.90 -11.98
N TRP A 77 -4.62 5.12 -10.84
CA TRP A 77 -5.42 4.08 -10.19
C TRP A 77 -6.61 3.63 -11.03
N SER A 78 -7.24 4.54 -11.77
CA SER A 78 -8.34 4.18 -12.67
C SER A 78 -7.88 3.24 -13.79
N GLN A 79 -6.70 3.51 -14.38
CA GLN A 79 -6.13 2.65 -15.41
C GLN A 79 -5.70 1.30 -14.83
N GLU A 80 -5.05 1.30 -13.67
CA GLU A 80 -4.55 0.08 -13.04
C GLU A 80 -5.68 -0.84 -12.57
N ILE A 81 -6.73 -0.28 -11.95
CA ILE A 81 -7.92 -1.06 -11.56
C ILE A 81 -8.59 -1.68 -12.78
N GLN A 82 -8.75 -0.92 -13.88
CA GLN A 82 -9.30 -1.45 -15.12
C GLN A 82 -8.43 -2.55 -15.73
N ARG A 83 -7.10 -2.41 -15.68
CA ARG A 83 -6.16 -3.44 -16.12
C ARG A 83 -6.37 -4.71 -15.30
N ILE A 84 -6.33 -4.61 -13.97
CA ILE A 84 -6.54 -5.74 -13.06
C ILE A 84 -7.86 -6.44 -13.34
N GLN A 85 -8.96 -5.70 -13.50
CA GLN A 85 -10.29 -6.27 -13.77
C GLN A 85 -10.41 -6.97 -15.12
N ARG A 86 -9.63 -6.55 -16.13
CA ARG A 86 -9.58 -7.19 -17.45
C ARG A 86 -8.68 -8.43 -17.46
N THR A 87 -7.57 -8.39 -16.73
CA THR A 87 -6.55 -9.46 -16.73
C THR A 87 -6.88 -10.57 -15.75
N HIS A 88 -7.46 -10.24 -14.60
CA HIS A 88 -7.65 -11.15 -13.49
C HIS A 88 -9.13 -11.25 -13.11
N SER A 89 -9.58 -12.45 -12.72
CA SER A 89 -11.00 -12.72 -12.35
C SER A 89 -11.40 -12.23 -10.95
N HIS A 90 -10.59 -11.37 -10.33
CA HIS A 90 -10.77 -10.92 -8.96
C HIS A 90 -11.90 -9.88 -8.86
N ARG A 91 -12.59 -9.87 -7.72
CA ARG A 91 -13.49 -8.77 -7.37
C ARG A 91 -12.68 -7.64 -6.74
N THR A 92 -12.87 -6.42 -7.23
CA THR A 92 -12.20 -5.22 -6.69
C THR A 92 -13.14 -4.47 -5.75
N CYS A 93 -12.61 -3.97 -4.64
CA CYS A 93 -13.31 -3.10 -3.70
C CYS A 93 -12.38 -1.96 -3.27
N ILE A 94 -12.92 -0.76 -3.10
CA ILE A 94 -12.21 0.39 -2.52
C ILE A 94 -12.76 0.63 -1.12
N LEU A 95 -11.89 0.57 -0.12
CA LEU A 95 -12.23 0.93 1.26
C LEU A 95 -11.81 2.38 1.52
N HIS A 96 -12.78 3.30 1.48
CA HIS A 96 -12.53 4.69 1.82
C HIS A 96 -12.61 4.89 3.34
N VAL A 97 -11.46 5.09 3.98
CA VAL A 97 -11.37 5.36 5.42
C VAL A 97 -11.31 6.86 5.64
N THR A 98 -12.22 7.39 6.45
CA THR A 98 -12.27 8.82 6.78
C THR A 98 -12.03 9.06 8.27
N ALA A 99 -11.46 10.22 8.60
CA ALA A 99 -11.26 10.67 9.97
C ALA A 99 -11.25 12.21 9.99
N LYS A 100 -11.53 12.80 11.15
CA LYS A 100 -11.33 14.23 11.36
C LYS A 100 -9.83 14.57 11.28
N TRP A 101 -9.49 15.74 10.74
CA TRP A 101 -8.09 16.14 10.54
C TRP A 101 -7.29 16.16 11.85
N GLU A 102 -7.92 16.58 12.95
CA GLU A 102 -7.31 16.59 14.28
C GLU A 102 -6.90 15.17 14.72
N ARG A 103 -7.70 14.15 14.37
CA ARG A 103 -7.39 12.74 14.67
C ARG A 103 -6.26 12.21 13.83
N VAL A 104 -6.11 12.68 12.59
CA VAL A 104 -4.97 12.34 11.74
C VAL A 104 -3.69 12.91 12.34
N LEU A 105 -3.69 14.20 12.72
CA LEU A 105 -2.55 14.86 13.35
C LEU A 105 -2.14 14.20 14.68
N GLU A 106 -3.11 13.89 15.55
CA GLU A 106 -2.85 13.17 16.81
C GLU A 106 -2.18 11.80 16.59
N ARG A 107 -2.58 11.09 15.52
CA ARG A 107 -2.00 9.78 15.17
C ARG A 107 -0.59 9.92 14.65
N GLU A 108 -0.35 10.87 13.74
CA GLU A 108 0.98 11.13 13.19
C GLU A 108 1.97 11.56 14.28
N ALA A 109 1.55 12.39 15.24
CA ALA A 109 2.39 12.79 16.36
C ALA A 109 2.84 11.61 17.26
N ARG A 110 2.06 10.52 17.32
CA ARG A 110 2.41 9.30 18.08
C ARG A 110 3.32 8.33 17.32
N ARG A 111 3.45 8.50 16.00
CA ARG A 111 4.22 7.61 15.11
C ARG A 111 5.72 7.95 15.06
N GLY A 112 6.16 8.98 15.78
CA GLY A 112 7.52 9.55 15.76
C GLY A 112 8.66 8.55 15.65
#